data_AF-A0A251VQU6-F1
#
_entry.id   AF-A0A251VQU6-F1
#
_cell.length_a   1.000
_cell.length_b   1.000
_cell.length_c   1.000
_cell.angle_alpha   90.00
_cell.angle_beta   90.00
_cell.angle_gamma   90.00
#
_symmetry.space_group_name_H-M   'P 1'
#
loop_
_entity.id
_entity.type
_entity.pdbx_description
1 polymer ?
#
loop_
_entity_poly.entity_id
_entity_poly.type
_entity_poly.pdbx_seq_one_letter_code
_entity_poly.pdbx_strand_id
1 'polypeptide(L)'
;MAAIFNKLLLLLILSASFVGIFGIGVGVNYGRIANNLLPPSQVSNLLKSLNINRVKVYDADPKVLQAFAGTDIEIIIGLGNEYLQRMRDPQQAQAWIQQNVQPYLSETKITCINVGNEVLGGTDTQLAAYLLPAMKTMYGALVTLGLNKQVYITTAHSLQILGTSFPPSQGAFKEDMVQYIKPILDFHAQVDSPFFINAYPYFAYKSDPNNVKLEYVLFEPNEGSVDPNTNLKYDNMLYAQIDAVYSAIKALGHTDVEVKISETGWPSKGDENEAGATVQNAGIYNRNLMQRMQQGQGTPARPSQPIDIYIFALFNENEKNGPTSERNFGLYYPDGTLVYNLGVKSYVLPRIDYSSSYRNEFSIFNILILLLGTYSLLKR
;
A
#
# COMPACT_ATOMS: atom_id res chain seq x y z
N MET A 1 40.35 12.54 34.59
CA MET A 1 40.18 12.62 33.12
C MET A 1 39.72 11.30 32.48
N ALA A 2 40.32 10.15 32.80
CA ALA A 2 39.93 8.85 32.23
C ALA A 2 38.45 8.47 32.45
N ALA A 3 37.86 8.81 33.60
CA ALA A 3 36.44 8.52 33.89
C ALA A 3 35.44 9.36 33.08
N ILE A 4 35.83 10.55 32.62
CA ILE A 4 35.01 11.41 31.76
C ILE A 4 35.08 10.92 30.31
N PHE A 5 36.26 10.46 29.88
CA PHE A 5 36.48 9.88 28.56
C PHE A 5 35.68 8.58 28.37
N ASN A 6 35.64 7.71 29.38
CA ASN A 6 34.82 6.48 29.34
C ASN A 6 33.31 6.74 29.31
N LYS A 7 32.83 7.82 29.94
CA LYS A 7 31.40 8.21 29.89
C LYS A 7 31.02 8.82 28.54
N LEU A 8 31.91 9.58 27.91
CA LEU A 8 31.69 10.11 26.57
C LEU A 8 31.68 9.00 25.51
N LEU A 9 32.56 8.00 25.64
CA LEU A 9 32.60 6.84 24.74
C LEU A 9 31.32 5.99 24.87
N LEU A 10 30.79 5.81 26.08
CA LEU A 10 29.52 5.11 26.31
C LEU A 10 28.32 5.87 25.69
N LEU A 11 28.32 7.20 25.76
CA LEU A 11 27.28 8.04 25.16
C LEU A 11 27.32 8.00 23.62
N LEU A 12 28.53 7.95 23.04
CA LEU A 12 28.74 7.82 21.59
C LEU A 12 28.34 6.44 21.04
N ILE A 13 28.50 5.37 21.83
CA ILE A 13 28.05 4.01 21.46
C ILE A 13 26.51 3.87 21.61
N LEU A 14 25.91 4.55 22.59
CA LEU A 14 24.45 4.63 22.75
C LEU A 14 23.77 5.51 21.70
N SER A 15 24.44 6.55 21.18
CA SER A 15 23.94 7.33 20.03
C SER A 15 24.11 6.63 18.68
N ALA A 16 24.98 5.62 18.59
CA ALA A 16 25.23 4.85 17.37
C ALA A 16 24.30 3.63 17.20
N SER A 17 23.34 3.43 18.11
CA SER A 17 22.39 2.30 18.09
C SER A 17 20.94 2.74 17.89
N PHE A 18 20.69 3.94 17.35
CA PHE A 18 19.48 4.12 16.55
C PHE A 18 19.80 3.55 15.16
N VAL A 19 19.74 2.23 15.03
CA VAL A 19 19.29 1.68 13.76
C VAL A 19 17.88 2.21 13.63
N GLY A 20 17.72 3.34 12.93
CA GLY A 20 16.45 3.70 12.36
C GLY A 20 16.00 2.45 11.62
N ILE A 21 15.01 1.76 12.17
CA ILE A 21 14.42 0.59 11.56
C ILE A 21 13.66 1.17 10.36
N PHE A 22 14.38 1.44 9.26
CA PHE A 22 13.84 2.06 8.06
C PHE A 22 12.73 1.13 7.54
N GLY A 23 11.49 1.61 7.58
CA GLY A 23 10.38 0.93 6.93
C GLY A 23 10.73 0.71 5.46
N ILE A 24 10.20 -0.34 4.84
CA ILE A 24 10.47 -0.67 3.42
C ILE A 24 10.03 0.47 2.48
N GLY A 25 9.35 1.51 2.99
CA GLY A 25 8.86 2.66 2.22
C GLY A 25 7.59 2.33 1.44
N VAL A 26 7.09 1.10 1.54
CA VAL A 26 5.89 0.61 0.85
C VAL A 26 4.84 0.14 1.85
N GLY A 27 3.58 0.26 1.46
CA GLY A 27 2.49 -0.52 2.04
C GLY A 27 2.26 -1.82 1.27
N VAL A 28 1.35 -2.65 1.77
CA VAL A 28 0.94 -3.89 1.10
C VAL A 28 -0.57 -4.05 1.12
N ASN A 29 -1.13 -4.62 0.06
CA ASN A 29 -2.53 -5.01 0.02
C ASN A 29 -2.71 -6.36 0.72
N TYR A 30 -3.52 -6.40 1.78
CA TYR A 30 -3.91 -7.64 2.45
C TYR A 30 -5.26 -8.11 1.90
N GLY A 31 -5.21 -8.69 0.71
CA GLY A 31 -6.33 -9.41 0.09
C GLY A 31 -6.63 -10.71 0.84
N ARG A 32 -7.92 -11.08 0.88
CA ARG A 32 -8.43 -12.21 1.66
C ARG A 32 -9.49 -13.03 0.91
N ILE A 33 -9.51 -12.99 -0.42
CA ILE A 33 -10.35 -13.88 -1.22
C ILE A 33 -9.65 -15.26 -1.32
N ALA A 34 -9.61 -15.94 -0.18
CA ALA A 34 -8.97 -17.23 0.00
C ALA A 34 -9.44 -17.94 1.28
N ASN A 35 -9.30 -19.26 1.30
CA ASN A 35 -9.75 -20.11 2.42
C ASN A 35 -8.61 -20.73 3.24
N ASN A 36 -7.35 -20.39 2.96
CA ASN A 36 -6.17 -21.03 3.51
C ASN A 36 -5.11 -20.05 4.06
N LEU A 37 -5.48 -18.78 4.26
CA LEU A 37 -4.55 -17.75 4.74
C LEU A 37 -4.28 -17.87 6.24
N LEU A 38 -3.14 -17.31 6.66
CA LEU A 38 -2.82 -17.10 8.07
C LEU A 38 -3.91 -16.27 8.78
N PRO A 39 -4.22 -16.56 10.06
CA PRO A 39 -5.07 -15.72 10.87
C PRO A 39 -4.58 -14.26 10.93
N PRO A 40 -5.48 -13.25 11.02
CA PRO A 40 -5.09 -11.84 11.02
C PRO A 40 -4.05 -11.44 12.07
N SER A 41 -4.04 -12.07 13.25
CA SER A 41 -3.06 -11.80 14.31
C SER A 41 -1.63 -12.24 13.94
N GLN A 42 -1.49 -13.28 13.13
CA GLN A 42 -0.19 -13.69 12.61
C GLN A 42 0.24 -12.78 11.46
N VAL A 43 -0.71 -12.31 10.66
CA VAL A 43 -0.45 -11.34 9.59
C VAL A 43 0.07 -10.02 10.15
N SER A 44 -0.53 -9.48 11.22
CA SER A 44 -0.03 -8.25 11.84
C SER A 44 1.37 -8.42 12.42
N ASN A 45 1.67 -9.57 13.04
CA ASN A 45 3.03 -9.92 13.48
C ASN A 45 4.01 -10.07 12.33
N LEU A 46 3.59 -10.67 11.20
CA LEU A 46 4.40 -10.78 10.00
C LEU A 46 4.78 -9.38 9.49
N LEU A 47 3.80 -8.49 9.31
CA LEU A 47 4.05 -7.13 8.82
C LEU A 47 4.99 -6.34 9.75
N LYS A 48 4.82 -6.47 11.08
CA LYS A 48 5.78 -5.90 12.05
C LYS A 48 7.19 -6.45 11.86
N SER A 49 7.35 -7.75 11.67
CA SER A 49 8.67 -8.36 11.50
C SER A 49 9.34 -7.96 10.18
N LEU A 50 8.55 -7.70 9.14
CA LEU A 50 9.00 -7.18 7.85
C LEU A 50 9.17 -5.67 7.83
N ASN A 51 8.83 -5.00 8.93
CA ASN A 51 8.91 -3.56 9.01
C ASN A 51 8.04 -2.83 7.97
N ILE A 52 6.90 -3.44 7.63
CA ILE A 52 5.84 -2.85 6.81
C ILE A 52 4.85 -2.20 7.76
N ASN A 53 4.76 -0.88 7.70
CA ASN A 53 3.96 -0.05 8.61
C ASN A 53 2.67 0.47 7.96
N ARG A 54 2.32 0.00 6.76
CA ARG A 54 1.10 0.40 6.05
C ARG A 54 0.45 -0.82 5.39
N VAL A 55 -0.86 -0.98 5.56
CA VAL A 55 -1.64 -2.05 4.94
C VAL A 55 -2.95 -1.49 4.37
N LYS A 56 -3.36 -1.98 3.21
CA LYS A 56 -4.70 -1.74 2.64
C LYS A 56 -5.49 -3.05 2.69
N VAL A 57 -6.67 -3.01 3.31
CA VAL A 57 -7.66 -4.10 3.31
C VAL A 57 -8.91 -3.64 2.54
N TYR A 58 -9.68 -4.60 2.02
CA TYR A 58 -10.78 -4.34 1.08
C TYR A 58 -12.16 -4.28 1.73
N ASP A 59 -12.22 -4.35 3.05
CA ASP A 59 -13.42 -4.32 3.86
C ASP A 59 -13.11 -3.68 5.24
N ALA A 60 -14.06 -3.76 6.17
CA ALA A 60 -13.92 -3.31 7.56
C ALA A 60 -14.12 -4.47 8.56
N ASP A 61 -13.56 -5.66 8.29
CA ASP A 61 -13.70 -6.85 9.14
C ASP A 61 -13.17 -6.61 10.58
N PRO A 62 -14.05 -6.72 11.61
CA PRO A 62 -13.69 -6.60 13.02
C PRO A 62 -12.48 -7.43 13.43
N LYS A 63 -12.36 -8.67 12.92
CA LYS A 63 -11.26 -9.58 13.31
C LYS A 63 -9.91 -9.06 12.83
N VAL A 64 -9.88 -8.39 11.68
CA VAL A 64 -8.65 -7.77 11.17
C VAL A 64 -8.37 -6.50 11.96
N LEU A 65 -9.34 -5.62 12.13
CA LEU A 65 -9.13 -4.37 12.85
C LEU A 65 -8.63 -4.61 14.28
N GLN A 66 -9.18 -5.61 14.98
CA GLN A 66 -8.71 -6.05 16.30
C GLN A 66 -7.29 -6.65 16.25
N ALA A 67 -6.96 -7.44 15.24
CA ALA A 67 -5.64 -8.06 15.13
C ALA A 67 -4.50 -7.04 14.90
N PHE A 68 -4.82 -5.84 14.44
CA PHE A 68 -3.88 -4.75 14.23
C PHE A 68 -3.88 -3.71 15.37
N ALA A 69 -4.70 -3.91 16.41
CA ALA A 69 -4.69 -3.08 17.60
C ALA A 69 -3.29 -3.04 18.25
N GLY A 70 -2.79 -1.84 18.58
CA GLY A 70 -1.50 -1.64 19.24
C GLY A 70 -0.28 -1.97 18.37
N THR A 71 -0.43 -2.09 17.05
CA THR A 71 0.69 -2.44 16.14
C THR A 71 1.40 -1.25 15.51
N ASP A 72 0.83 -0.04 15.62
CA ASP A 72 1.23 1.20 14.92
C ASP A 72 1.21 1.13 13.38
N ILE A 73 0.77 0.00 12.79
CA ILE A 73 0.58 -0.16 11.35
C ILE A 73 -0.65 0.66 10.92
N GLU A 74 -0.46 1.55 9.95
CA GLU A 74 -1.54 2.32 9.34
C GLU A 74 -2.41 1.43 8.46
N ILE A 75 -3.72 1.56 8.61
CA ILE A 75 -4.70 0.77 7.85
C ILE A 75 -5.55 1.66 6.97
N ILE A 76 -5.58 1.33 5.69
CA ILE A 76 -6.63 1.75 4.76
C ILE A 76 -7.68 0.65 4.73
N ILE A 77 -8.93 0.99 5.02
CA ILE A 77 -10.06 0.06 4.93
C ILE A 77 -10.88 0.32 3.68
N GLY A 78 -11.50 -0.73 3.14
CA GLY A 78 -12.36 -0.64 1.96
C GLY A 78 -13.83 -0.53 2.34
N LEU A 79 -14.56 0.31 1.62
CA LEU A 79 -16.01 0.20 1.49
C LEU A 79 -16.32 -0.40 0.11
N GLY A 80 -16.89 -1.59 0.08
CA GLY A 80 -17.20 -2.31 -1.17
C GLY A 80 -18.14 -1.56 -2.10
N ASN A 81 -18.05 -1.85 -3.40
CA ASN A 81 -18.83 -1.21 -4.46
C ASN A 81 -20.36 -1.39 -4.24
N GLU A 82 -20.76 -2.52 -3.67
CA GLU A 82 -22.13 -2.87 -3.32
C GLU A 82 -22.77 -1.91 -2.29
N TYR A 83 -21.97 -1.17 -1.52
CA TYR A 83 -22.47 -0.20 -0.54
C TYR A 83 -22.70 1.20 -1.13
N LEU A 84 -22.20 1.50 -2.33
CA LEU A 84 -22.20 2.86 -2.88
C LEU A 84 -23.61 3.45 -2.97
N GLN A 85 -24.60 2.68 -3.42
CA GLN A 85 -25.97 3.15 -3.51
C GLN A 85 -26.54 3.57 -2.14
N ARG A 86 -26.27 2.76 -1.11
CA ARG A 86 -26.77 2.97 0.26
C ARG A 86 -26.04 4.11 0.96
N MET A 87 -24.74 4.26 0.73
CA MET A 87 -23.95 5.30 1.39
C MET A 87 -24.30 6.71 0.91
N ARG A 88 -25.11 6.90 -0.13
CA ARG A 88 -25.66 8.21 -0.51
C ARG A 88 -26.62 8.80 0.52
N ASP A 89 -27.11 7.99 1.47
CA ASP A 89 -27.90 8.45 2.60
C ASP A 89 -26.96 8.82 3.77
N PRO A 90 -26.93 10.09 4.23
CA PRO A 90 -26.09 10.52 5.35
C PRO A 90 -26.29 9.72 6.64
N GLN A 91 -27.52 9.29 6.96
CA GLN A 91 -27.78 8.49 8.16
C GLN A 91 -27.18 7.11 8.04
N GLN A 92 -27.23 6.50 6.86
CA GLN A 92 -26.63 5.20 6.61
C GLN A 92 -25.10 5.27 6.62
N ALA A 93 -24.52 6.33 6.04
CA ALA A 93 -23.08 6.58 6.08
C ALA A 93 -22.56 6.77 7.52
N GLN A 94 -23.27 7.58 8.32
CA GLN A 94 -22.93 7.78 9.71
C GLN A 94 -23.04 6.49 10.52
N ALA A 95 -24.14 5.74 10.37
CA ALA A 95 -24.32 4.46 11.04
C ALA A 95 -23.22 3.46 10.67
N TRP A 96 -22.81 3.41 9.41
CA TRP A 96 -21.72 2.54 8.95
C TRP A 96 -20.40 2.89 9.62
N ILE A 97 -20.03 4.18 9.72
CA ILE A 97 -18.79 4.61 10.39
C ILE A 97 -18.82 4.30 11.88
N GLN A 98 -19.94 4.60 12.56
CA GLN A 98 -20.11 4.33 13.98
C GLN A 98 -20.02 2.83 14.31
N GLN A 99 -20.46 1.97 13.40
CA GLN A 99 -20.44 0.52 13.58
C GLN A 99 -19.09 -0.12 13.20
N ASN A 100 -18.48 0.31 12.10
CA ASN A 100 -17.37 -0.43 11.48
C ASN A 100 -16.01 0.24 11.67
N VAL A 101 -15.95 1.51 12.07
CA VAL A 101 -14.70 2.28 12.16
C VAL A 101 -14.47 2.80 13.57
N GLN A 102 -15.41 3.59 14.08
CA GLN A 102 -15.27 4.30 15.36
C GLN A 102 -14.88 3.40 16.54
N PRO A 103 -15.37 2.15 16.69
CA PRO A 103 -15.01 1.30 17.83
C PRO A 103 -13.54 0.90 17.88
N TYR A 104 -12.81 1.01 16.76
CA TYR A 104 -11.42 0.53 16.65
C TYR A 104 -10.39 1.66 16.70
N LEU A 105 -10.80 2.93 16.52
CA LEU A 105 -9.88 4.07 16.33
C LEU A 105 -8.97 4.38 17.52
N SER A 106 -9.29 3.89 18.72
CA SER A 106 -8.47 4.09 19.92
C SER A 106 -7.23 3.21 19.96
N GLU A 107 -7.26 2.04 19.32
CA GLU A 107 -6.17 1.06 19.38
C GLU A 107 -5.62 0.70 18.00
N THR A 108 -6.42 0.87 16.94
CA THR A 108 -6.07 0.54 15.56
C THR A 108 -5.93 1.81 14.74
N LYS A 109 -4.78 1.98 14.10
CA LYS A 109 -4.42 3.18 13.33
C LYS A 109 -5.08 3.19 11.94
N ILE A 110 -6.40 3.26 11.91
CA ILE A 110 -7.16 3.44 10.66
C ILE A 110 -6.99 4.90 10.23
N THR A 111 -6.44 5.12 9.03
CA THR A 111 -6.15 6.47 8.50
C THR A 111 -7.00 6.83 7.29
N CYS A 112 -7.60 5.84 6.63
CA CYS A 112 -8.30 6.06 5.37
C CYS A 112 -9.47 5.09 5.19
N ILE A 113 -10.58 5.60 4.64
CA ILE A 113 -11.65 4.79 4.05
C ILE A 113 -11.59 4.97 2.53
N ASN A 114 -11.29 3.89 1.83
CA ASN A 114 -11.33 3.81 0.37
C ASN A 114 -12.75 3.44 -0.10
N VAL A 115 -13.50 4.43 -0.57
CA VAL A 115 -14.90 4.32 -0.99
C VAL A 115 -14.97 3.77 -2.42
N GLY A 116 -15.29 2.49 -2.55
CA GLY A 116 -15.28 1.79 -3.83
C GLY A 116 -13.87 1.50 -4.36
N ASN A 117 -13.78 0.58 -5.31
CA ASN A 117 -12.54 0.19 -5.98
C ASN A 117 -12.79 -0.03 -7.48
N GLU A 118 -12.04 0.69 -8.31
CA GLU A 118 -12.07 0.67 -9.77
C GLU A 118 -13.46 0.90 -10.41
N VAL A 119 -14.35 1.60 -9.70
CA VAL A 119 -15.75 1.81 -10.11
C VAL A 119 -15.89 2.38 -11.53
N LEU A 120 -15.08 3.40 -11.85
CA LEU A 120 -15.11 4.07 -13.16
C LEU A 120 -14.42 3.27 -14.28
N GLY A 121 -13.72 2.17 -13.94
CA GLY A 121 -13.19 1.24 -14.92
C GLY A 121 -14.18 0.12 -15.29
N GLY A 122 -15.28 0.00 -14.56
CA GLY A 122 -16.32 -1.00 -14.78
C GLY A 122 -17.35 -0.58 -15.83
N THR A 123 -18.28 -1.49 -16.13
CA THR A 123 -19.38 -1.25 -17.09
C THR A 123 -20.67 -0.75 -16.42
N ASP A 124 -20.70 -0.66 -15.10
CA ASP A 124 -21.88 -0.25 -14.34
C ASP A 124 -21.94 1.28 -14.18
N THR A 125 -22.70 1.91 -15.06
CA THR A 125 -22.91 3.36 -15.05
C THR A 125 -23.67 3.86 -13.82
N GLN A 126 -24.46 3.02 -13.16
CA GLN A 126 -25.13 3.41 -11.92
C GLN A 126 -24.13 3.53 -10.78
N LEU A 127 -23.22 2.57 -10.64
CA LEU A 127 -22.16 2.65 -9.63
C LEU A 127 -21.28 3.90 -9.84
N ALA A 128 -20.95 4.24 -11.09
CA ALA A 128 -20.23 5.48 -11.42
C ALA A 128 -20.98 6.72 -10.91
N ALA A 129 -22.30 6.80 -11.11
CA ALA A 129 -23.13 7.89 -10.62
C ALA A 129 -23.28 7.92 -9.09
N TYR A 130 -23.10 6.78 -8.39
CA TYR A 130 -23.21 6.70 -6.93
C TYR A 130 -21.92 7.06 -6.19
N LEU A 131 -20.77 6.96 -6.87
CA LEU A 131 -19.45 7.08 -6.24
C LEU A 131 -19.25 8.41 -5.51
N LEU A 132 -19.33 9.55 -6.21
CA LEU A 132 -19.08 10.85 -5.59
C LEU A 132 -20.11 11.20 -4.50
N PRO A 133 -21.43 10.98 -4.68
CA PRO A 133 -22.38 11.15 -3.60
C PRO A 133 -22.04 10.32 -2.36
N ALA A 134 -21.63 9.06 -2.51
CA ALA A 134 -21.20 8.22 -1.39
C ALA A 134 -19.91 8.73 -0.72
N MET A 135 -18.93 9.23 -1.49
CA MET A 135 -17.73 9.84 -0.92
C MET A 135 -18.06 11.07 -0.07
N LYS A 136 -18.95 11.94 -0.58
CA LYS A 136 -19.36 13.19 0.11
C LYS A 136 -20.10 12.92 1.41
N THR A 137 -21.02 11.96 1.42
CA THR A 137 -21.81 11.61 2.62
C THR A 137 -20.96 10.91 3.67
N MET A 138 -20.05 10.01 3.25
CA MET A 138 -19.07 9.38 4.15
C MET A 138 -18.14 10.41 4.79
N TYR A 139 -17.64 11.37 4.00
CA TYR A 139 -16.85 12.49 4.53
C TYR A 139 -17.67 13.37 5.49
N GLY A 140 -18.90 13.73 5.12
CA GLY A 140 -19.80 14.50 5.97
C GLY A 140 -20.10 13.80 7.31
N ALA A 141 -20.21 12.48 7.31
CA ALA A 141 -20.36 11.68 8.51
C ALA A 141 -19.08 11.67 9.37
N LEU A 142 -17.88 11.56 8.77
CA LEU A 142 -16.62 11.74 9.51
C LEU A 142 -16.53 13.13 10.16
N VAL A 143 -16.94 14.19 9.46
CA VAL A 143 -16.98 15.56 10.00
C VAL A 143 -17.96 15.65 11.18
N THR A 144 -19.17 15.11 11.02
CA THR A 144 -20.21 15.10 12.07
C THR A 144 -19.74 14.39 13.33
N LEU A 145 -18.95 13.32 13.18
CA LEU A 145 -18.39 12.54 14.28
C LEU A 145 -17.07 13.11 14.83
N GLY A 146 -16.52 14.18 14.22
CA GLY A 146 -15.23 14.75 14.61
C GLY A 146 -14.01 13.89 14.25
N LEU A 147 -14.16 12.96 13.31
CA LEU A 147 -13.15 11.97 12.92
C LEU A 147 -12.36 12.36 11.66
N ASN A 148 -12.76 13.41 10.94
CA ASN A 148 -12.19 13.83 9.66
C ASN A 148 -10.75 14.36 9.72
N LYS A 149 -10.18 14.51 10.92
CA LYS A 149 -8.74 14.81 11.12
C LYS A 149 -7.89 13.56 11.31
N GLN A 150 -8.51 12.43 11.66
CA GLN A 150 -7.84 11.15 11.85
C GLN A 150 -8.01 10.23 10.63
N VAL A 151 -9.18 10.26 10.01
CA VAL A 151 -9.55 9.41 8.88
C VAL A 151 -9.92 10.29 7.69
N TYR A 152 -9.30 10.07 6.54
CA TYR A 152 -9.69 10.73 5.28
C TYR A 152 -10.45 9.78 4.35
N ILE A 153 -11.16 10.36 3.37
CA ILE A 153 -11.88 9.62 2.32
C ILE A 153 -11.10 9.70 1.01
N THR A 154 -10.97 8.57 0.33
CA THR A 154 -10.51 8.50 -1.06
C THR A 154 -11.32 7.45 -1.85
N THR A 155 -10.98 7.26 -3.12
CA THR A 155 -11.43 6.15 -3.94
C THR A 155 -10.30 5.72 -4.87
N ALA A 156 -10.17 4.42 -5.10
CA ALA A 156 -9.13 3.85 -5.95
C ALA A 156 -9.65 3.65 -7.37
N HIS A 157 -8.90 4.14 -8.35
CA HIS A 157 -9.24 4.03 -9.76
C HIS A 157 -8.30 3.09 -10.50
N SER A 158 -8.81 2.38 -11.51
CA SER A 158 -7.96 1.66 -12.47
C SER A 158 -7.27 2.65 -13.40
N LEU A 159 -6.04 2.38 -13.85
CA LEU A 159 -5.43 3.13 -14.96
C LEU A 159 -6.27 3.15 -16.25
N GLN A 160 -7.24 2.24 -16.40
CA GLN A 160 -8.14 2.20 -17.55
C GLN A 160 -9.05 3.43 -17.68
N ILE A 161 -9.10 4.33 -16.70
CA ILE A 161 -9.80 5.61 -16.84
C ILE A 161 -9.07 6.61 -17.75
N LEU A 162 -7.80 6.33 -18.10
CA LEU A 162 -7.03 7.13 -19.06
C LEU A 162 -7.43 6.79 -20.49
N GLY A 163 -7.60 7.83 -21.32
CA GLY A 163 -7.73 7.72 -22.77
C GLY A 163 -6.37 7.85 -23.46
N THR A 164 -5.52 8.74 -22.95
CA THR A 164 -4.14 8.93 -23.42
C THR A 164 -3.19 8.81 -22.23
N SER A 165 -2.11 8.04 -22.39
CA SER A 165 -1.07 7.86 -21.37
C SER A 165 0.35 7.90 -21.94
N PHE A 166 0.50 8.01 -23.26
CA PHE A 166 1.79 8.17 -23.93
C PHE A 166 1.73 9.27 -25.00
N PRO A 167 2.68 10.22 -25.02
CA PRO A 167 3.72 10.39 -24.00
C PRO A 167 3.13 10.87 -22.66
N PRO A 168 3.79 10.64 -21.49
CA PRO A 168 3.23 10.96 -20.17
C PRO A 168 2.73 12.40 -20.01
N SER A 169 3.41 13.38 -20.59
CA SER A 169 3.01 14.80 -20.58
C SER A 169 1.66 15.10 -21.25
N GLN A 170 1.15 14.18 -22.07
CA GLN A 170 -0.16 14.27 -22.72
C GLN A 170 -1.20 13.36 -22.07
N GLY A 171 -0.92 12.86 -20.86
CA GLY A 171 -1.87 12.08 -20.09
C GLY A 171 -3.23 12.77 -20.03
N ALA A 172 -4.30 12.05 -20.35
CA ALA A 172 -5.66 12.55 -20.37
C ALA A 172 -6.65 11.45 -20.00
N PHE A 173 -7.67 11.80 -19.21
CA PHE A 173 -8.78 10.89 -18.91
C PHE A 173 -9.65 10.67 -20.16
N LYS A 174 -10.32 9.52 -20.24
CA LYS A 174 -11.32 9.27 -21.29
C LYS A 174 -12.42 10.31 -21.22
N GLU A 175 -12.86 10.80 -22.37
CA GLU A 175 -13.83 11.90 -22.48
C GLU A 175 -15.15 11.58 -21.77
N ASP A 176 -15.66 10.36 -21.91
CA ASP A 176 -16.88 9.88 -21.27
C ASP A 176 -16.76 9.78 -19.73
N MET A 177 -15.53 9.67 -19.21
CA MET A 177 -15.25 9.62 -17.77
C MET A 177 -15.04 11.00 -17.13
N VAL A 178 -14.74 12.04 -17.90
CA VAL A 178 -14.47 13.40 -17.39
C VAL A 178 -15.62 13.93 -16.52
N GLN A 179 -16.87 13.63 -16.91
CA GLN A 179 -18.07 14.04 -16.16
C GLN A 179 -18.11 13.49 -14.72
N TYR A 180 -17.46 12.35 -14.46
CA TYR A 180 -17.35 11.75 -13.12
C TYR A 180 -16.06 12.16 -12.43
N ILE A 181 -14.95 12.17 -13.14
CA ILE A 181 -13.62 12.40 -12.57
C ILE A 181 -13.44 13.85 -12.15
N LYS A 182 -13.85 14.84 -12.97
CA LYS A 182 -13.63 16.24 -12.61
C LYS A 182 -14.29 16.59 -11.26
N PRO A 183 -15.57 16.26 -11.01
CA PRO A 183 -16.18 16.51 -9.70
C PRO A 183 -15.54 15.73 -8.54
N ILE A 184 -14.92 14.58 -8.80
CA ILE A 184 -14.14 13.83 -7.80
C ILE A 184 -12.82 14.54 -7.49
N LEU A 185 -12.13 15.09 -8.48
CA LEU A 185 -10.94 15.92 -8.27
C LEU A 185 -11.28 17.21 -7.50
N ASP A 186 -12.38 17.87 -7.85
CA ASP A 186 -12.90 19.04 -7.12
C ASP A 186 -13.12 18.68 -5.63
N PHE A 187 -13.64 17.47 -5.34
CA PHE A 187 -13.81 16.96 -3.98
C PHE A 187 -12.48 16.69 -3.27
N HIS A 188 -11.55 15.99 -3.92
CA HIS A 188 -10.21 15.72 -3.37
C HIS A 188 -9.48 17.01 -2.97
N ALA A 189 -9.50 18.02 -3.86
CA ALA A 189 -8.95 19.34 -3.59
C ALA A 189 -9.64 20.02 -2.39
N GLN A 190 -10.97 19.92 -2.28
CA GLN A 190 -11.73 20.53 -1.19
C GLN A 190 -11.43 19.91 0.18
N VAL A 191 -11.19 18.59 0.24
CA VAL A 191 -11.02 17.86 1.51
C VAL A 191 -9.57 17.48 1.80
N ASP A 192 -8.63 17.92 0.97
CA ASP A 192 -7.20 17.60 1.06
C ASP A 192 -6.94 16.09 1.13
N SER A 193 -7.49 15.35 0.16
CA SER A 193 -7.30 13.90 0.08
C SER A 193 -6.69 13.46 -1.25
N PRO A 194 -5.89 12.37 -1.25
CA PRO A 194 -5.19 11.92 -2.45
C PRO A 194 -6.13 11.21 -3.43
N PHE A 195 -5.77 11.25 -4.71
CA PHE A 195 -6.32 10.44 -5.78
C PHE A 195 -5.60 9.10 -5.86
N PHE A 196 -6.30 8.00 -5.60
CA PHE A 196 -5.70 6.66 -5.63
C PHE A 196 -5.79 6.04 -7.02
N ILE A 197 -4.67 5.47 -7.48
CA ILE A 197 -4.61 4.74 -8.74
C ILE A 197 -4.02 3.34 -8.54
N ASN A 198 -4.68 2.34 -9.11
CA ASN A 198 -4.18 1.00 -9.31
C ASN A 198 -3.40 0.95 -10.63
N ALA A 199 -2.09 0.77 -10.55
CA ALA A 199 -1.18 0.92 -11.68
C ALA A 199 -0.30 -0.32 -11.87
N TYR A 200 -0.43 -1.00 -13.00
CA TYR A 200 0.22 -2.28 -13.26
C TYR A 200 0.94 -2.29 -14.61
N PRO A 201 2.27 -2.04 -14.64
CA PRO A 201 3.09 -2.25 -15.85
C PRO A 201 2.96 -3.66 -16.44
N TYR A 202 2.68 -4.66 -15.59
CA TYR A 202 2.43 -6.04 -16.00
C TYR A 202 1.36 -6.15 -17.10
N PHE A 203 0.22 -5.46 -16.96
CA PHE A 203 -0.87 -5.58 -17.95
C PHE A 203 -0.51 -4.98 -19.32
N ALA A 204 0.31 -3.93 -19.35
CA ALA A 204 0.82 -3.38 -20.60
C ALA A 204 1.75 -4.38 -21.31
N TYR A 205 2.67 -5.00 -20.56
CA TYR A 205 3.56 -6.03 -21.10
C TYR A 205 2.80 -7.28 -21.56
N LYS A 206 1.85 -7.77 -20.74
CA LYS A 206 1.00 -8.90 -21.10
C LYS A 206 0.26 -8.66 -22.41
N SER A 207 -0.25 -7.44 -22.63
CA SER A 207 -1.03 -7.09 -23.81
C SER A 207 -0.18 -6.94 -25.08
N ASP A 208 1.08 -6.53 -24.95
CA ASP A 208 1.97 -6.30 -26.11
C ASP A 208 3.44 -6.61 -25.78
N PRO A 209 3.79 -7.89 -25.57
CA PRO A 209 5.14 -8.28 -25.17
C PRO A 209 6.19 -8.09 -26.27
N ASN A 210 5.77 -7.84 -27.51
CA ASN A 210 6.67 -7.63 -28.65
C ASN A 210 7.20 -6.18 -28.69
N ASN A 211 6.37 -5.21 -28.30
CA ASN A 211 6.75 -3.79 -28.33
C ASN A 211 7.08 -3.23 -26.94
N VAL A 212 6.44 -3.72 -25.88
CA VAL A 212 6.75 -3.32 -24.51
C VAL A 212 7.97 -4.10 -24.02
N LYS A 213 9.10 -3.41 -23.83
CA LYS A 213 10.34 -4.01 -23.35
C LYS A 213 10.20 -4.50 -21.91
N LEU A 214 10.60 -5.74 -21.65
CA LEU A 214 10.46 -6.37 -20.34
C LEU A 214 11.31 -5.63 -19.30
N GLU A 215 12.52 -5.23 -19.66
CA GLU A 215 13.42 -4.45 -18.81
C GLU A 215 12.82 -3.11 -18.36
N TYR A 216 12.04 -2.45 -19.24
CA TYR A 216 11.36 -1.19 -18.94
C TYR A 216 10.21 -1.32 -17.93
N VAL A 217 9.51 -2.46 -17.93
CA VAL A 217 8.41 -2.72 -16.99
C VAL A 217 8.87 -3.40 -15.70
N LEU A 218 10.12 -3.87 -15.65
CA LEU A 218 10.73 -4.52 -14.47
C LEU A 218 11.73 -3.62 -13.72
N PHE A 219 11.86 -2.35 -14.08
CA PHE A 219 12.85 -1.40 -13.52
C PHE A 219 14.31 -1.83 -13.72
N GLU A 220 14.58 -2.68 -14.71
CA GLU A 220 15.94 -3.13 -15.05
C GLU A 220 16.63 -2.09 -15.96
N PRO A 221 17.97 -2.09 -16.05
CA PRO A 221 18.69 -1.18 -16.94
C PRO A 221 18.19 -1.26 -18.39
N ASN A 222 17.79 -0.12 -18.95
CA ASN A 222 17.26 -0.02 -20.31
C ASN A 222 17.45 1.39 -20.88
N GLU A 223 17.18 1.57 -22.17
CA GLU A 223 17.32 2.86 -22.86
C GLU A 223 16.31 3.92 -22.36
N GLY A 224 15.25 3.51 -21.69
CA GLY A 224 14.15 4.36 -21.23
C GLY A 224 13.27 4.86 -22.39
N SER A 225 12.31 5.70 -22.03
CA SER A 225 11.47 6.43 -22.97
C SER A 225 11.60 7.93 -22.69
N VAL A 226 11.86 8.72 -23.73
CA VAL A 226 11.94 10.18 -23.62
C VAL A 226 10.60 10.77 -24.04
N ASP A 227 9.99 11.53 -23.14
CA ASP A 227 8.81 12.31 -23.46
C ASP A 227 9.21 13.47 -24.40
N PRO A 228 8.65 13.56 -25.62
CA PRO A 228 9.08 14.52 -26.63
C PRO A 228 8.67 15.97 -26.33
N ASN A 229 7.71 16.19 -25.43
CA ASN A 229 7.23 17.53 -25.10
C ASN A 229 7.99 18.15 -23.94
N THR A 230 8.51 17.31 -23.03
CA THR A 230 9.16 17.75 -21.78
C THR A 230 10.64 17.40 -21.73
N ASN A 231 11.12 16.52 -22.61
CA ASN A 231 12.45 15.89 -22.58
C ASN A 231 12.73 15.10 -21.30
N LEU A 232 11.70 14.77 -20.51
CA LEU A 232 11.85 13.91 -19.34
C LEU A 232 12.09 12.48 -19.80
N LYS A 233 13.13 11.85 -19.22
CA LYS A 233 13.44 10.44 -19.46
C LYS A 233 12.82 9.58 -18.38
N TYR A 234 11.98 8.65 -18.79
CA TYR A 234 11.39 7.61 -17.96
C TYR A 234 12.21 6.34 -18.15
N ASP A 235 12.88 5.87 -17.10
CA ASP A 235 13.62 4.60 -17.11
C ASP A 235 12.73 3.40 -16.78
N ASN A 236 11.47 3.63 -16.38
CA ASN A 236 10.49 2.58 -16.11
C ASN A 236 9.06 3.04 -16.39
N MET A 237 8.19 2.07 -16.67
CA MET A 237 6.79 2.33 -17.05
C MET A 237 5.93 2.86 -15.88
N LEU A 238 6.16 2.42 -14.64
CA LEU A 238 5.31 2.85 -13.52
C LEU A 238 5.42 4.37 -13.31
N TYR A 239 6.61 4.93 -13.41
CA TYR A 239 6.82 6.38 -13.29
C TYR A 239 6.18 7.15 -14.44
N ALA A 240 6.23 6.60 -15.66
CA ALA A 240 5.53 7.14 -16.82
C ALA A 240 4.01 7.13 -16.62
N GLN A 241 3.45 6.06 -16.07
CA GLN A 241 2.02 5.95 -15.77
C GLN A 241 1.58 6.95 -14.69
N ILE A 242 2.37 7.14 -13.63
CA ILE A 242 2.08 8.12 -12.57
C ILE A 242 2.07 9.54 -13.13
N ASP A 243 3.07 9.90 -13.92
CA ASP A 243 3.14 11.25 -14.52
C ASP A 243 2.07 11.48 -15.59
N ALA A 244 1.62 10.42 -16.27
CA ALA A 244 0.44 10.50 -17.13
C ALA A 244 -0.84 10.81 -16.33
N VAL A 245 -1.03 10.20 -15.16
CA VAL A 245 -2.18 10.52 -14.29
C VAL A 245 -2.08 11.98 -13.80
N TYR A 246 -0.90 12.43 -13.36
CA TYR A 246 -0.72 13.83 -12.97
C TYR A 246 -0.99 14.80 -14.12
N SER A 247 -0.57 14.48 -15.34
CA SER A 247 -0.85 15.29 -16.53
C SER A 247 -2.35 15.33 -16.83
N ALA A 248 -3.07 14.21 -16.67
CA ALA A 248 -4.52 14.14 -16.85
C ALA A 248 -5.28 14.97 -15.81
N ILE A 249 -4.85 14.91 -14.54
CA ILE A 249 -5.39 15.74 -13.46
C ILE A 249 -5.14 17.23 -13.74
N LYS A 250 -3.94 17.58 -14.20
CA LYS A 250 -3.58 18.94 -14.59
C LYS A 250 -4.42 19.46 -15.76
N ALA A 251 -4.72 18.62 -16.74
CA ALA A 251 -5.59 18.97 -17.87
C ALA A 251 -7.03 19.31 -17.43
N LEU A 252 -7.47 18.78 -16.29
CA LEU A 252 -8.76 19.12 -15.67
C LEU A 252 -8.69 20.28 -14.67
N GLY A 253 -7.55 20.97 -14.58
CA GLY A 253 -7.38 22.19 -13.79
C GLY A 253 -6.82 22.01 -12.38
N HIS A 254 -6.38 20.79 -12.01
CA HIS A 254 -5.86 20.49 -10.68
C HIS A 254 -4.35 20.30 -10.68
N THR A 255 -3.67 20.96 -9.74
CA THR A 255 -2.22 20.76 -9.49
C THR A 255 -1.91 20.46 -8.02
N ASP A 256 -2.97 20.49 -7.21
CA ASP A 256 -3.09 20.43 -5.77
C ASP A 256 -3.53 19.05 -5.27
N VAL A 257 -3.94 18.14 -6.17
CA VAL A 257 -4.33 16.77 -5.83
C VAL A 257 -3.11 15.84 -5.96
N GLU A 258 -2.71 15.23 -4.84
CA GLU A 258 -1.67 14.19 -4.80
C GLU A 258 -2.18 12.87 -5.40
N VAL A 259 -1.31 12.18 -6.14
CA VAL A 259 -1.57 10.81 -6.62
C VAL A 259 -0.80 9.81 -5.75
N LYS A 260 -1.51 8.77 -5.26
CA LYS A 260 -0.90 7.62 -4.58
C LYS A 260 -1.23 6.33 -5.32
N ILE A 261 -0.30 5.37 -5.30
CA ILE A 261 -0.52 4.06 -5.90
C ILE A 261 -1.17 3.15 -4.86
N SER A 262 -2.46 2.87 -5.05
CA SER A 262 -3.21 2.01 -4.13
C SER A 262 -2.97 0.52 -4.37
N GLU A 263 -2.50 0.17 -5.57
CA GLU A 263 -2.11 -1.19 -5.94
C GLU A 263 -1.11 -1.18 -7.10
N THR A 264 -0.08 -2.01 -6.98
CA THR A 264 0.80 -2.38 -8.08
C THR A 264 1.48 -3.71 -7.79
N GLY A 265 1.73 -4.53 -8.79
CA GLY A 265 2.32 -5.85 -8.58
C GLY A 265 2.55 -6.61 -9.87
N TRP A 266 3.06 -7.83 -9.73
CA TRP A 266 3.37 -8.71 -10.85
C TRP A 266 3.10 -10.17 -10.46
N PRO A 267 2.32 -10.93 -11.25
CA PRO A 267 1.95 -12.28 -10.89
C PRO A 267 3.10 -13.27 -11.15
N SER A 268 3.26 -14.22 -10.24
CA SER A 268 4.30 -15.26 -10.28
C SER A 268 3.97 -16.44 -11.18
N LYS A 269 2.70 -16.55 -11.61
CA LYS A 269 2.20 -17.61 -12.49
C LYS A 269 0.94 -17.12 -13.19
N GLY A 270 0.80 -17.41 -14.48
CA GLY A 270 -0.40 -17.09 -15.26
C GLY A 270 -0.80 -18.23 -16.20
N ASP A 271 -1.87 -18.01 -16.96
CA ASP A 271 -2.26 -18.88 -18.07
C ASP A 271 -1.26 -18.77 -19.24
N GLU A 272 -1.38 -19.63 -20.26
CA GLU A 272 -0.44 -19.67 -21.40
C GLU A 272 -0.36 -18.33 -22.17
N ASN A 273 -1.45 -17.56 -22.18
CA ASN A 273 -1.52 -16.24 -22.82
C ASN A 273 -1.14 -15.07 -21.89
N GLU A 274 -0.65 -15.34 -20.69
CA GLU A 274 -0.27 -14.33 -19.70
C GLU A 274 1.24 -14.10 -19.70
N ALA A 275 1.72 -13.54 -20.81
CA ALA A 275 3.14 -13.30 -21.04
C ALA A 275 3.78 -12.55 -19.85
N GLY A 276 4.92 -13.08 -19.39
CA GLY A 276 5.70 -12.49 -18.31
C GLY A 276 5.29 -12.90 -16.90
N ALA A 277 4.17 -13.62 -16.69
CA ALA A 277 3.75 -14.09 -15.38
C ALA A 277 4.63 -15.27 -14.88
N THR A 278 5.78 -14.95 -14.29
CA THR A 278 6.75 -15.93 -13.78
C THR A 278 7.27 -15.53 -12.41
N VAL A 279 7.67 -16.52 -11.60
CA VAL A 279 8.30 -16.31 -10.28
C VAL A 279 9.51 -15.38 -10.39
N GLN A 280 10.30 -15.52 -11.45
CA GLN A 280 11.47 -14.67 -11.69
C GLN A 280 11.07 -13.21 -11.91
N ASN A 281 10.14 -12.93 -12.82
CA ASN A 281 9.74 -11.56 -13.15
C ASN A 281 9.02 -10.90 -11.97
N ALA A 282 8.16 -11.64 -11.26
CA ALA A 282 7.51 -11.14 -10.05
C ALA A 282 8.51 -10.75 -8.96
N GLY A 283 9.54 -11.60 -8.77
CA GLY A 283 10.64 -11.31 -7.85
C GLY A 283 11.49 -10.11 -8.26
N ILE A 284 11.72 -9.90 -9.56
CA ILE A 284 12.44 -8.72 -10.06
C ILE A 284 11.61 -7.45 -9.84
N TYR A 285 10.35 -7.44 -10.30
CA TYR A 285 9.47 -6.28 -10.22
C TYR A 285 9.33 -5.77 -8.77
N ASN A 286 8.92 -6.64 -7.85
CA ASN A 286 8.65 -6.25 -6.48
C ASN A 286 9.92 -5.87 -5.71
N ARG A 287 11.05 -6.56 -5.94
CA ARG A 287 12.34 -6.18 -5.34
C ARG A 287 12.82 -4.82 -5.82
N ASN A 288 12.80 -4.58 -7.12
CA ASN A 288 13.30 -3.33 -7.69
C ASN A 288 12.38 -2.16 -7.28
N LEU A 289 11.06 -2.37 -7.26
CA LEU A 289 10.11 -1.41 -6.71
C LEU A 289 10.43 -1.05 -5.25
N MET A 290 10.59 -2.05 -4.38
CA MET A 290 10.94 -1.82 -2.96
C MET A 290 12.25 -1.03 -2.83
N GLN A 291 13.28 -1.36 -3.61
CA GLN A 291 14.56 -0.63 -3.58
C GLN A 291 14.41 0.82 -4.01
N ARG A 292 13.61 1.11 -5.04
CA ARG A 292 13.33 2.48 -5.50
C ARG A 292 12.59 3.28 -4.42
N MET A 293 11.65 2.65 -3.72
CA MET A 293 10.87 3.28 -2.64
C MET A 293 11.73 3.53 -1.39
N GLN A 294 12.64 2.61 -1.03
CA GLN A 294 13.60 2.82 0.05
C GLN A 294 14.56 3.99 -0.22
N GLN A 295 14.84 4.27 -1.49
CA GLN A 295 15.66 5.42 -1.91
C GLN A 295 14.87 6.74 -1.92
N GLY A 296 13.56 6.72 -1.63
CA GLY A 296 12.70 7.90 -1.66
C GLY A 296 12.57 8.49 -3.06
N GLN A 297 12.72 7.69 -4.12
CA GLN A 297 12.65 8.20 -5.48
C GLN A 297 11.24 8.69 -5.83
N GLY A 298 11.18 9.90 -6.37
CA GLY A 298 10.02 10.43 -7.09
C GLY A 298 10.05 10.08 -8.57
N THR A 299 9.01 10.50 -9.30
CA THR A 299 8.96 10.37 -10.77
C THR A 299 9.80 11.45 -11.47
N PRO A 300 10.14 11.30 -12.76
CA PRO A 300 10.84 12.34 -13.51
C PRO A 300 10.17 13.72 -13.48
N ALA A 301 8.83 13.81 -13.54
CA ALA A 301 8.15 15.10 -13.43
C ALA A 301 8.03 15.62 -11.99
N ARG A 302 8.22 14.76 -10.98
CA ARG A 302 8.13 15.08 -9.54
C ARG A 302 9.27 14.45 -8.72
N PRO A 303 10.54 14.80 -9.00
CA PRO A 303 11.69 14.08 -8.44
C PRO A 303 11.87 14.26 -6.92
N SER A 304 11.33 15.34 -6.36
CA SER A 304 11.43 15.66 -4.92
C SER A 304 10.26 15.12 -4.08
N GLN A 305 9.27 14.47 -4.70
CA GLN A 305 8.12 13.90 -4.02
C GLN A 305 8.23 12.37 -4.02
N PRO A 306 8.51 11.73 -2.87
CA PRO A 306 8.48 10.29 -2.75
C PRO A 306 7.10 9.73 -3.15
N ILE A 307 7.08 8.55 -3.74
CA ILE A 307 5.84 7.92 -4.20
C ILE A 307 5.30 7.02 -3.09
N ASP A 308 4.04 7.24 -2.71
CA ASP A 308 3.33 6.35 -1.81
C ASP A 308 2.70 5.18 -2.59
N ILE A 309 3.13 3.96 -2.25
CA ILE A 309 2.74 2.74 -2.99
C ILE A 309 2.31 1.63 -2.05
N TYR A 310 1.27 0.90 -2.45
CA TYR A 310 0.88 -0.39 -1.89
C TYR A 310 1.12 -1.52 -2.89
N ILE A 311 1.89 -2.53 -2.47
CA ILE A 311 2.17 -3.70 -3.29
C ILE A 311 0.99 -4.66 -3.25
N PHE A 312 0.50 -5.04 -4.43
CA PHE A 312 -0.53 -6.04 -4.64
C PHE A 312 0.12 -7.39 -4.98
N ALA A 313 0.04 -8.40 -4.12
CA ALA A 313 -0.58 -8.41 -2.78
C ALA A 313 0.26 -9.20 -1.77
N LEU A 314 -0.15 -9.21 -0.50
CA LEU A 314 0.58 -9.91 0.56
C LEU A 314 0.61 -11.42 0.31
N PHE A 315 -0.54 -12.03 -0.02
CA PHE A 315 -0.67 -13.47 -0.21
C PHE A 315 -1.19 -13.83 -1.60
N ASN A 316 -0.89 -15.05 -2.04
CA ASN A 316 -1.64 -15.70 -3.11
C ASN A 316 -3.06 -16.00 -2.62
N GLU A 317 -4.06 -15.55 -3.39
CA GLU A 317 -5.48 -15.63 -3.01
C GLU A 317 -6.21 -16.68 -3.87
N ASN A 318 -6.37 -17.89 -3.35
CA ASN A 318 -6.79 -19.07 -4.13
C ASN A 318 -8.25 -19.05 -4.62
N GLU A 319 -9.11 -18.19 -4.07
CA GLU A 319 -10.53 -18.09 -4.45
C GLU A 319 -10.81 -16.91 -5.40
N LYS A 320 -9.79 -16.16 -5.83
CA LYS A 320 -9.97 -15.12 -6.84
C LYS A 320 -10.42 -15.72 -8.18
N ASN A 321 -11.49 -15.15 -8.72
CA ASN A 321 -11.99 -15.45 -10.06
C ASN A 321 -11.06 -14.88 -11.15
N GLY A 322 -11.26 -15.32 -12.40
CA GLY A 322 -10.50 -14.81 -13.54
C GLY A 322 -9.28 -15.68 -13.91
N PRO A 323 -8.31 -15.14 -14.66
CA PRO A 323 -7.17 -15.89 -15.16
C PRO A 323 -6.24 -16.36 -14.03
N THR A 324 -5.33 -17.29 -14.32
CA THR A 324 -4.43 -17.87 -13.30
C THR A 324 -3.58 -16.83 -12.59
N SER A 325 -3.19 -15.75 -13.25
CA SER A 325 -2.48 -14.62 -12.63
C SER A 325 -3.16 -14.08 -11.39
N GLU A 326 -4.49 -13.97 -11.36
CA GLU A 326 -5.24 -13.40 -10.24
C GLU A 326 -4.99 -14.12 -8.92
N ARG A 327 -4.70 -15.43 -8.97
CA ARG A 327 -4.43 -16.26 -7.78
C ARG A 327 -2.95 -16.26 -7.37
N ASN A 328 -2.08 -15.52 -8.08
CA ASN A 328 -0.63 -15.66 -8.00
C ASN A 328 0.14 -14.33 -7.89
N PHE A 329 -0.51 -13.24 -7.44
CA PHE A 329 0.11 -11.93 -7.17
C PHE A 329 0.85 -11.82 -5.83
N GLY A 330 0.75 -12.83 -4.97
CA GLY A 330 1.29 -12.80 -3.61
C GLY A 330 2.80 -12.64 -3.54
N LEU A 331 3.25 -11.84 -2.58
CA LEU A 331 4.62 -11.88 -2.06
C LEU A 331 4.87 -13.20 -1.31
N TYR A 332 3.84 -13.70 -0.63
CA TYR A 332 3.84 -14.92 0.18
C TYR A 332 2.83 -15.95 -0.31
N TYR A 333 3.18 -17.22 -0.12
CA TYR A 333 2.20 -18.29 -0.09
C TYR A 333 1.33 -18.18 1.17
N PRO A 334 0.14 -18.81 1.19
CA PRO A 334 -0.77 -18.77 2.33
C PRO A 334 -0.19 -19.26 3.66
N ASP A 335 0.87 -20.09 3.61
CA ASP A 335 1.57 -20.61 4.78
C ASP A 335 2.62 -19.63 5.37
N GLY A 336 2.78 -18.44 4.78
CA GLY A 336 3.76 -17.45 5.20
C GLY A 336 5.16 -17.64 4.63
N THR A 337 5.37 -18.59 3.72
CA THR A 337 6.63 -18.71 2.98
C THR A 337 6.67 -17.75 1.79
N LEU A 338 7.85 -17.23 1.45
CA LEU A 338 8.01 -16.32 0.31
C LEU A 338 7.83 -17.08 -1.02
N VAL A 339 7.12 -16.48 -1.97
CA VAL A 339 7.01 -17.01 -3.34
C VAL A 339 8.32 -16.84 -4.11
N TYR A 340 9.05 -15.74 -3.85
CA TYR A 340 10.33 -15.40 -4.46
C TYR A 340 11.20 -14.58 -3.51
N ASN A 341 12.50 -14.57 -3.78
CA ASN A 341 13.45 -13.80 -2.98
C ASN A 341 13.37 -12.29 -3.30
N LEU A 342 12.92 -11.51 -2.32
CA LEU A 342 12.83 -10.05 -2.41
C LEU A 342 14.16 -9.32 -2.19
N GLY A 343 15.26 -10.03 -1.94
CA GLY A 343 16.61 -9.43 -1.81
C GLY A 343 16.79 -8.50 -0.61
N VAL A 344 15.83 -8.48 0.33
CA VAL A 344 15.94 -7.75 1.59
C VAL A 344 16.97 -8.48 2.44
N LYS A 345 18.20 -7.95 2.56
CA LYS A 345 19.34 -8.57 3.27
C LYS A 345 19.21 -8.61 4.80
N SER A 346 18.01 -8.47 5.32
CA SER A 346 17.69 -8.78 6.72
C SER A 346 16.58 -9.81 6.72
N TYR A 347 16.48 -10.57 7.80
CA TYR A 347 15.50 -11.63 8.01
C TYR A 347 15.87 -12.96 7.34
N VAL A 348 16.74 -13.71 8.03
CA VAL A 348 16.39 -15.11 8.29
C VAL A 348 15.01 -15.04 8.95
N LEU A 349 13.96 -15.13 8.14
CA LEU A 349 12.60 -15.24 8.65
C LEU A 349 12.63 -16.48 9.55
N PRO A 350 12.26 -16.38 10.84
CA PRO A 350 12.00 -17.58 11.61
C PRO A 350 11.02 -18.41 10.80
N ARG A 351 11.32 -19.69 10.55
CA ARG A 351 10.24 -20.63 10.32
C ARG A 351 9.26 -20.40 11.46
N ILE A 352 7.98 -20.22 11.14
CA ILE A 352 6.95 -20.17 12.16
C ILE A 352 6.81 -21.60 12.70
N ASP A 353 7.71 -21.98 13.62
CA ASP A 353 7.63 -23.24 14.34
C ASP A 353 6.53 -23.07 15.40
N TYR A 354 5.32 -23.55 15.08
CA TYR A 354 4.23 -23.59 16.04
C TYR A 354 4.52 -24.61 17.13
N SER A 355 5.02 -24.14 18.27
CA SER A 355 4.83 -24.82 19.55
C SER A 355 3.50 -24.33 20.14
N SER A 356 2.49 -25.19 20.14
CA SER A 356 1.25 -25.00 20.87
C SER A 356 1.49 -25.15 22.38
N SER A 357 2.11 -24.16 23.01
CA SER A 357 2.04 -24.03 24.46
C SER A 357 1.91 -22.58 24.87
N TYR A 358 0.69 -22.20 25.25
CA TYR A 358 0.50 -21.11 26.20
C TYR A 358 1.20 -21.51 27.50
N ARG A 359 2.38 -20.95 27.75
CA ARG A 359 2.93 -20.85 29.10
C ARG A 359 3.32 -19.40 29.36
N ASN A 360 2.84 -18.92 30.50
CA ASN A 360 2.98 -17.58 31.01
C ASN A 360 4.43 -17.08 31.01
N GLU A 361 4.52 -15.76 30.84
CA GLU A 361 5.67 -14.88 30.84
C GLU A 361 6.79 -15.20 31.85
N PHE A 362 8.03 -14.90 31.46
CA PHE A 362 9.00 -14.27 32.36
C PHE A 362 9.79 -13.20 31.59
N SER A 363 9.50 -11.94 31.90
CA SER A 363 10.22 -10.78 31.39
C SER A 363 11.69 -10.81 31.87
N ILE A 364 12.61 -10.81 30.91
CA ILE A 364 14.07 -10.77 31.10
C ILE A 364 14.52 -9.47 31.81
N PHE A 365 13.62 -8.48 31.93
CA PHE A 365 13.91 -7.20 32.58
C PHE A 365 14.09 -7.30 34.11
N ASN A 366 13.54 -8.34 34.77
CA ASN A 366 13.65 -8.50 36.23
C ASN A 366 14.91 -9.24 36.70
N ILE A 367 15.68 -9.85 35.80
CA ILE A 367 16.92 -10.56 36.17
C ILE A 367 18.12 -9.60 36.28
N LEU A 368 18.10 -8.47 35.55
CA LEU A 368 19.19 -7.49 35.63
C LEU A 368 19.21 -6.67 36.94
N ILE A 369 18.07 -6.54 37.63
CA ILE A 369 18.00 -5.80 38.90
C ILE A 369 18.52 -6.65 40.08
N LEU A 370 18.46 -7.98 39.99
CA LEU A 370 19.01 -8.89 41.00
C LEU A 370 20.52 -9.14 40.87
N LEU A 371 21.12 -8.88 39.70
CA LEU A 371 22.56 -9.05 39.48
C LEU A 371 23.39 -7.79 39.75
N LEU A 372 22.76 -6.61 39.82
CA LEU A 372 23.44 -5.36 40.21
C LEU A 372 23.35 -5.05 41.72
N GLY A 373 22.47 -5.74 42.45
CA GLY A 373 22.32 -5.60 43.91
C GLY A 373 23.31 -6.40 44.76
N THR A 374 24.02 -7.39 44.18
CA THR A 374 24.93 -8.28 44.92
C THR A 374 26.42 -7.94 44.74
N TYR A 375 26.77 -6.99 43.87
CA TYR A 375 28.16 -6.54 43.70
C TYR A 375 28.58 -5.42 44.68
N SER A 376 27.65 -4.93 45.52
CA SER A 376 27.91 -3.85 46.49
C SER A 376 28.18 -4.35 47.94
N LEU A 377 28.27 -5.66 48.19
CA LEU A 377 28.47 -6.21 49.54
C LEU A 377 29.74 -7.07 49.71
N LEU A 378 30.64 -7.08 48.74
CA LEU A 378 31.93 -7.79 48.81
C LEU A 378 33.11 -6.86 48.47
N LYS A 379 33.18 -5.70 49.13
CA LYS A 379 34.42 -4.95 49.38
C LYS A 379 34.31 -4.20 50.71
N ARG A 380 34.49 -4.94 51.80
CA ARG A 380 35.14 -4.46 53.02
C ARG A 380 36.34 -5.35 53.28
#